data_AF-A0A4Q3ES11-F1
#
_entry.id   AF-A0A4Q3ES11-F1
#
_cell.length_a   1.000
_cell.length_b   1.000
_cell.length_c   1.000
_cell.angle_alpha   90.00
_cell.angle_beta   90.00
_cell.angle_gamma   90.00
#
_symmetry.space_group_name_H-M   'P 1'
#
loop_
_entity.id
_entity.type
_entity.pdbx_description
1 polymer ?
#
loop_
_entity_poly.entity_id
_entity_poly.type
_entity_poly.pdbx_seq_one_letter_code
_entity_poly.pdbx_strand_id
1 'polypeptide(L)'
;MGKTFDNGSGHYSLLFLLSVFVYGFIAYKLNSHLIWLFALISLGSWFGTETGYQTNWQNYFLGMNYPLRFVVFGAILVAFCFVLRRKRWLEHFREFTYVLGMAYLFFSLWLLSIFGNFGTINDWLRVKQINLYYWALIAILVSVAFMLYGLKKKDEVAREFGITFLLINIYTRYAEYLWENINKTLFFAILGLSFWLIGRKAEKIWNLDSSKAKAA
;
A
#
# COMPACT_ATOMS: atom_id res chain seq x y z
N MET A 1 30.20 0.00 -9.70
CA MET A 1 30.23 -0.08 -8.22
C MET A 1 29.54 -1.35 -7.68
N GLY A 2 28.50 -1.90 -8.33
CA GLY A 2 27.89 -3.16 -7.90
C GLY A 2 28.73 -4.44 -8.10
N LYS A 3 29.72 -4.42 -9.01
CA LYS A 3 30.63 -5.57 -9.25
C LYS A 3 31.86 -5.61 -8.33
N THR A 4 32.15 -4.54 -7.58
CA THR A 4 33.35 -4.43 -6.73
C THR A 4 33.11 -4.87 -5.28
N PHE A 5 31.85 -5.05 -4.88
CA PHE A 5 31.45 -5.62 -3.58
C PHE A 5 30.84 -7.02 -3.71
N ASP A 6 30.92 -7.62 -4.90
CA ASP A 6 30.45 -8.97 -5.14
C ASP A 6 31.48 -9.96 -4.59
N ASN A 7 31.21 -10.54 -3.43
CA ASN A 7 31.99 -11.64 -2.85
C ASN A 7 31.76 -12.99 -3.58
N GLY A 8 31.18 -12.98 -4.78
CA GLY A 8 30.79 -14.17 -5.53
C GLY A 8 29.49 -14.82 -5.03
N SER A 9 28.78 -14.17 -4.10
CA SER A 9 27.52 -14.69 -3.53
C SER A 9 26.27 -14.15 -4.21
N GLY A 10 26.37 -13.07 -5.01
CA GLY A 10 25.22 -12.44 -5.64
C GLY A 10 24.23 -11.76 -4.67
N HIS A 11 24.61 -11.55 -3.39
CA HIS A 11 23.77 -10.90 -2.36
C HIS A 11 23.84 -9.36 -2.44
N TYR A 12 23.06 -8.75 -3.33
CA TYR A 12 23.02 -7.28 -3.50
C TYR A 12 22.15 -6.55 -2.45
N SER A 13 21.46 -7.29 -1.58
CA SER A 13 20.64 -6.73 -0.49
C SER A 13 21.41 -5.74 0.38
N LEU A 14 22.68 -6.05 0.71
CA LEU A 14 23.53 -5.17 1.51
C LEU A 14 23.74 -3.78 0.88
N LEU A 15 23.72 -3.67 -0.45
CA LEU A 15 23.82 -2.38 -1.13
C LEU A 15 22.56 -1.54 -0.91
N PHE A 16 21.38 -2.17 -0.95
CA PHE A 16 20.13 -1.48 -0.65
C PHE A 16 20.08 -1.04 0.82
N LEU A 17 20.59 -1.86 1.73
CA LEU A 17 20.69 -1.48 3.15
C LEU A 17 21.64 -0.31 3.34
N LEU A 18 22.80 -0.33 2.67
CA LEU A 18 23.75 0.76 2.70
C LEU A 18 23.14 2.07 2.17
N SER A 19 22.38 2.01 1.08
CA SER A 19 21.71 3.20 0.55
C SER A 19 20.63 3.75 1.49
N VAL A 20 19.95 2.92 2.29
CA VAL A 20 19.04 3.42 3.35
C VAL A 20 19.81 4.31 4.33
N PHE A 21 20.98 3.88 4.80
CA PHE A 21 21.77 4.66 5.76
C PHE A 21 22.36 5.92 5.13
N VAL A 22 22.88 5.82 3.91
CA VAL A 22 23.46 6.97 3.18
C VAL A 22 22.37 8.02 2.91
N TYR A 23 21.25 7.61 2.31
CA TYR A 23 20.15 8.53 2.04
C TYR A 23 19.51 9.06 3.33
N GLY A 24 19.34 8.22 4.35
CA GLY A 24 18.80 8.64 5.64
C GLY A 24 19.67 9.70 6.32
N PHE A 25 20.99 9.52 6.30
CA PHE A 25 21.92 10.51 6.87
C PHE A 25 21.93 11.83 6.09
N ILE A 26 21.96 11.76 4.76
CA ILE A 26 21.92 12.96 3.90
C ILE A 26 20.57 13.67 4.06
N ALA A 27 19.47 12.93 4.10
CA ALA A 27 18.14 13.48 4.31
C ALA A 27 18.05 14.22 5.64
N TYR A 28 18.60 13.65 6.71
CA TYR A 28 18.67 14.29 8.02
C TYR A 28 19.52 15.57 7.98
N LYS A 29 20.70 15.54 7.35
CA LYS A 29 21.59 16.70 7.27
C LYS A 29 21.02 17.84 6.42
N LEU A 30 20.31 17.50 5.34
CA LEU A 30 19.74 18.47 4.39
C LEU A 30 18.26 18.78 4.66
N ASN A 31 17.65 18.18 5.68
CA ASN A 31 16.20 18.25 5.95
C ASN A 31 15.32 18.01 4.70
N SER A 32 15.74 17.11 3.81
CA SER A 32 15.11 16.90 2.51
C SER A 32 14.14 15.71 2.53
N HIS A 33 12.85 16.00 2.32
CA HIS A 33 11.80 14.99 2.20
C HIS A 33 12.00 14.04 1.01
N LEU A 34 12.52 14.55 -0.11
CA LEU A 34 12.77 13.75 -1.31
C LEU A 34 13.87 12.70 -1.07
N ILE A 35 14.94 13.07 -0.36
CA ILE A 35 16.02 12.12 -0.06
C ILE A 35 15.53 11.09 0.97
N TRP A 36 14.69 11.52 1.91
CA TRP A 36 14.04 10.59 2.85
C TRP A 36 13.12 9.59 2.14
N LEU A 37 12.37 10.04 1.12
CA LEU A 37 11.56 9.18 0.27
C LEU A 37 12.43 8.09 -0.40
N PHE A 38 13.58 8.46 -0.96
CA PHE A 38 14.53 7.48 -1.53
C PHE A 38 15.08 6.51 -0.48
N ALA A 39 15.33 6.98 0.75
CA ALA A 39 15.75 6.11 1.84
C ALA A 39 14.67 5.06 2.17
N LEU A 40 13.40 5.46 2.23
CA LEU A 40 12.29 4.56 2.52
C LEU A 40 11.99 3.59 1.37
N ILE A 41 12.07 4.05 0.12
CA ILE A 41 11.96 3.17 -1.06
C ILE A 41 13.08 2.14 -1.05
N SER A 42 14.31 2.59 -0.76
CA SER A 42 15.47 1.69 -0.62
C SER A 42 15.28 0.68 0.51
N LEU A 43 14.60 1.07 1.60
CA LEU A 43 14.31 0.16 2.71
C LEU A 43 13.30 -0.91 2.29
N GLY A 44 12.26 -0.54 1.53
CA GLY A 44 11.33 -1.50 0.94
C GLY A 44 12.02 -2.45 -0.04
N SER A 45 12.90 -1.93 -0.91
CA SER A 45 13.71 -2.74 -1.84
C SER A 45 14.65 -3.70 -1.11
N TRP A 46 15.31 -3.23 -0.05
CA TRP A 46 16.12 -4.07 0.83
C TRP A 46 15.28 -5.19 1.43
N PHE A 47 14.15 -4.89 2.06
CA PHE A 47 13.30 -5.91 2.68
C PHE A 47 12.80 -6.95 1.67
N GLY A 48 12.37 -6.50 0.49
CA GLY A 48 11.93 -7.41 -0.58
C GLY A 48 13.06 -8.33 -1.08
N THR A 49 14.24 -7.76 -1.33
CA THR A 49 15.40 -8.53 -1.80
C THR A 49 15.97 -9.45 -0.72
N GLU A 50 16.11 -8.98 0.52
CA GLU A 50 16.61 -9.77 1.66
C GLU A 50 15.72 -10.98 1.93
N THR A 51 14.41 -10.80 2.01
CA THR A 51 13.48 -11.93 2.18
C THR A 51 13.47 -12.85 0.95
N GLY A 52 13.76 -12.32 -0.24
CA GLY A 52 14.01 -13.12 -1.45
C GLY A 52 15.26 -13.99 -1.30
N TYR A 53 16.41 -13.39 -0.98
CA TYR A 53 17.69 -14.10 -0.81
C TYR A 53 17.64 -15.16 0.29
N GLN A 54 17.04 -14.86 1.44
CA GLN A 54 16.89 -15.83 2.54
C GLN A 54 16.07 -17.06 2.14
N THR A 55 15.23 -16.93 1.10
CA THR A 55 14.46 -18.03 0.53
C THR A 55 15.09 -18.61 -0.73
N ASN A 56 16.28 -18.18 -1.16
CA ASN A 56 16.84 -18.50 -2.48
C ASN A 56 15.85 -18.19 -3.62
N TRP A 57 15.15 -17.06 -3.52
CA TRP A 57 14.10 -16.61 -4.44
C TRP A 57 12.90 -17.57 -4.54
N GLN A 58 12.71 -18.43 -3.54
CA GLN A 58 11.52 -19.25 -3.42
C GLN A 58 10.30 -18.40 -3.03
N ASN A 59 9.12 -18.96 -3.31
CA ASN A 59 7.88 -18.20 -3.26
C ASN A 59 7.46 -17.76 -1.85
N TYR A 60 7.90 -18.48 -0.81
CA TYR A 60 7.48 -18.25 0.58
C TYR A 60 8.65 -17.96 1.51
N PHE A 61 8.52 -16.90 2.29
CA PHE A 61 9.39 -16.56 3.41
C PHE A 61 8.56 -16.71 4.68
N LEU A 62 8.93 -17.65 5.56
CA LEU A 62 8.14 -17.98 6.76
C LEU A 62 6.67 -18.29 6.44
N GLY A 63 6.41 -18.95 5.30
CA GLY A 63 5.05 -19.25 4.83
C GLY A 63 4.32 -18.05 4.20
N MET A 64 4.96 -16.88 4.06
CA MET A 64 4.38 -15.68 3.47
C MET A 64 4.87 -15.46 2.04
N ASN A 65 3.95 -15.28 1.10
CA ASN A 65 4.27 -14.79 -0.23
C ASN A 65 4.62 -13.28 -0.22
N TYR A 66 5.07 -12.75 -1.35
CA TYR A 66 5.54 -11.36 -1.44
C TYR A 66 4.51 -10.33 -0.93
N PRO A 67 3.24 -10.32 -1.39
CA PRO A 67 2.23 -9.41 -0.85
C PRO A 67 2.09 -9.50 0.67
N LEU A 68 2.01 -10.71 1.24
CA LEU A 68 1.84 -10.87 2.69
C LEU A 68 3.06 -10.37 3.49
N ARG A 69 4.28 -10.57 2.97
CA ARG A 69 5.50 -9.99 3.58
C ARG A 69 5.41 -8.46 3.66
N PHE A 70 4.95 -7.82 2.58
CA PHE A 70 4.83 -6.36 2.53
C PHE A 70 3.63 -5.81 3.32
N VAL A 71 2.58 -6.61 3.57
CA VAL A 71 1.54 -6.25 4.56
C VAL A 71 2.17 -6.12 5.95
N VAL A 72 2.99 -7.08 6.36
CA VAL A 72 3.69 -7.04 7.66
C VAL A 72 4.65 -5.85 7.70
N PHE A 73 5.45 -5.65 6.66
CA PHE A 73 6.39 -4.53 6.57
C PHE A 73 5.68 -3.17 6.64
N GLY A 74 4.62 -2.97 5.87
CA GLY A 74 3.81 -1.75 5.89
C GLY A 74 3.16 -1.51 7.25
N ALA A 75 2.62 -2.56 7.89
CA ALA A 75 2.05 -2.47 9.23
C ALA A 75 3.11 -2.07 10.27
N ILE A 76 4.33 -2.61 10.19
CA ILE A 76 5.44 -2.23 11.06
C ILE A 76 5.82 -0.77 10.84
N LEU A 77 5.93 -0.29 9.59
CA LEU A 77 6.23 1.11 9.30
C LEU A 77 5.16 2.06 9.87
N VAL A 78 3.88 1.73 9.68
CA VAL A 78 2.77 2.52 10.23
C VAL A 78 2.80 2.52 11.76
N ALA A 79 2.99 1.35 12.40
CA ALA A 79 3.11 1.25 13.85
C ALA A 79 4.31 2.03 14.38
N PHE A 80 5.45 1.98 13.68
CA PHE A 80 6.65 2.74 13.99
C PHE A 80 6.37 4.25 14.01
N CYS A 81 5.64 4.78 13.03
CA CYS A 81 5.20 6.18 13.03
C CYS A 81 4.35 6.54 14.25
N PHE A 82 3.45 5.67 14.69
CA PHE A 82 2.63 5.90 15.88
C PHE A 82 3.43 5.86 17.19
N VAL A 83 4.33 4.89 17.34
CA VAL A 83 5.17 4.74 18.54
C VAL A 83 6.13 5.91 18.70
N LEU A 84 6.74 6.35 17.59
CA LEU A 84 7.75 7.41 17.59
C LEU A 84 7.16 8.81 17.46
N ARG A 85 5.83 8.96 17.54
CA ARG A 85 5.14 10.27 17.44
C ARG A 85 5.66 11.31 18.42
N ARG A 86 6.26 10.88 19.55
CA ARG A 86 6.81 11.75 20.61
C ARG A 86 8.28 12.15 20.41
N LYS A 87 8.99 11.65 19.40
CA LYS A 87 10.42 11.95 19.20
C LYS A 87 10.60 13.08 18.17
N ARG A 88 11.19 14.18 18.61
CA ARG A 88 11.41 15.41 17.82
C ARG A 88 12.22 15.21 16.53
N TRP A 89 13.16 14.26 16.53
CA TRP A 89 14.03 13.99 15.36
C TRP A 89 13.31 13.46 14.11
N LEU A 90 12.09 12.93 14.28
CA LEU A 90 11.30 12.30 13.23
C LEU A 90 10.12 13.19 12.85
N GLU A 91 9.86 14.30 13.57
CA GLU A 91 8.72 15.16 13.28
C GLU A 91 8.76 15.68 11.84
N HIS A 92 9.96 16.04 11.35
CA HIS A 92 10.17 16.50 9.99
C HIS A 92 9.85 15.43 8.94
N PHE A 93 10.17 14.16 9.20
CA PHE A 93 10.01 13.07 8.22
C PHE A 93 8.77 12.19 8.44
N ARG A 94 8.01 12.44 9.51
CA ARG A 94 6.94 11.56 9.97
C ARG A 94 5.82 11.43 8.96
N GLU A 95 5.40 12.54 8.37
CA GLU A 95 4.28 12.55 7.42
C GLU A 95 4.60 11.70 6.18
N PHE A 96 5.76 11.92 5.56
CA PHE A 96 6.21 11.11 4.43
C PHE A 96 6.39 9.63 4.78
N THR A 97 6.94 9.34 5.96
CA THR A 97 7.09 7.95 6.44
C THR A 97 5.73 7.28 6.63
N TYR A 98 4.76 8.02 7.16
CA TYR A 98 3.41 7.53 7.37
C TYR A 98 2.69 7.26 6.05
N VAL A 99 2.72 8.21 5.12
CA VAL A 99 2.13 8.05 3.78
C VAL A 99 2.72 6.85 3.05
N LEU A 100 4.05 6.69 3.06
CA LEU A 100 4.70 5.53 2.44
C LEU A 100 4.38 4.21 3.15
N GLY A 101 4.36 4.20 4.48
CA GLY A 101 3.98 3.01 5.25
C GLY A 101 2.55 2.58 4.94
N MET A 102 1.63 3.55 4.85
CA MET A 102 0.25 3.34 4.44
C MET A 102 0.16 2.82 3.00
N ALA A 103 0.93 3.39 2.07
CA ALA A 103 1.01 2.90 0.70
C ALA A 103 1.47 1.42 0.66
N TYR A 104 2.57 1.07 1.32
CA TYR A 104 3.04 -0.32 1.40
C TYR A 104 1.97 -1.24 1.98
N LEU A 105 1.32 -0.86 3.08
CA LEU A 105 0.30 -1.68 3.73
C LEU A 105 -0.91 -1.90 2.81
N PHE A 106 -1.47 -0.83 2.27
CA PHE A 106 -2.72 -0.89 1.52
C PHE A 106 -2.57 -1.49 0.13
N PHE A 107 -1.50 -1.14 -0.61
CA PHE A 107 -1.23 -1.79 -1.90
C PHE A 107 -1.00 -3.29 -1.72
N SER A 108 -0.28 -3.69 -0.66
CA SER A 108 -0.02 -5.10 -0.40
C SER A 108 -1.28 -5.84 0.03
N LEU A 109 -2.14 -5.24 0.85
CA LEU A 109 -3.45 -5.81 1.19
C LEU A 109 -4.35 -5.97 -0.02
N TRP A 110 -4.35 -4.99 -0.93
CA TRP A 110 -5.10 -5.08 -2.17
C TRP A 110 -4.59 -6.20 -3.08
N LEU A 111 -3.28 -6.29 -3.31
CA LEU A 111 -2.70 -7.40 -4.07
C LEU A 111 -2.99 -8.75 -3.41
N LEU A 112 -2.85 -8.83 -2.09
CA LEU A 112 -3.15 -10.02 -1.31
C LEU A 112 -4.64 -10.41 -1.41
N SER A 113 -5.56 -9.44 -1.54
CA SER A 113 -6.98 -9.72 -1.77
C SER A 113 -7.27 -10.35 -3.13
N ILE A 114 -6.42 -10.10 -4.14
CA ILE A 114 -6.56 -10.64 -5.50
C ILE A 114 -5.86 -11.99 -5.61
N PHE A 115 -4.63 -12.06 -5.11
CA PHE A 115 -3.74 -13.21 -5.31
C PHE A 115 -3.75 -14.21 -4.16
N GLY A 116 -4.23 -13.81 -2.97
CA GLY A 116 -4.08 -14.61 -1.76
C GLY A 116 -2.64 -14.91 -1.40
N ASN A 117 -2.43 -15.88 -0.51
CA ASN A 117 -1.11 -16.36 -0.12
C ASN A 117 -0.69 -17.57 -0.98
N PHE A 118 -0.75 -17.44 -2.30
CA PHE A 118 -0.24 -18.44 -3.23
C PHE A 118 1.18 -18.08 -3.71
N GLY A 119 1.97 -19.11 -3.95
CA GLY A 119 3.38 -18.99 -4.29
C GLY A 119 3.64 -18.88 -5.79
N THR A 120 2.80 -19.51 -6.62
CA THR A 120 2.92 -19.42 -8.08
C THR A 120 1.62 -18.96 -8.72
N ILE A 121 1.73 -18.31 -9.89
CA ILE A 121 0.59 -17.93 -10.72
C ILE A 121 -0.22 -19.16 -11.14
N ASN A 122 0.46 -20.29 -11.37
CA ASN A 122 -0.19 -21.55 -11.75
C ASN A 122 -1.08 -22.10 -10.64
N ASP A 123 -0.66 -21.98 -9.38
CA ASP A 123 -1.49 -22.37 -8.23
C ASP A 123 -2.68 -21.44 -8.08
N TRP A 124 -2.47 -20.13 -8.27
CA TRP A 124 -3.53 -19.12 -8.22
C TRP A 124 -4.60 -19.37 -9.30
N LEU A 125 -4.20 -19.63 -10.55
CA LEU A 125 -5.12 -19.89 -11.68
C LEU A 125 -6.03 -21.10 -11.46
N ARG A 126 -5.61 -22.07 -10.64
CA ARG A 126 -6.38 -23.30 -10.35
C ARG A 126 -7.44 -23.10 -9.27
N VAL A 127 -7.35 -22.01 -8.50
CA VAL A 127 -8.25 -21.74 -7.38
C VAL A 127 -9.37 -20.82 -7.84
N LYS A 128 -10.62 -21.19 -7.52
CA LYS A 128 -11.76 -20.28 -7.75
C LYS A 128 -11.59 -19.03 -6.89
N GLN A 129 -11.74 -17.86 -7.52
CA GLN A 129 -11.59 -16.55 -6.86
C GLN A 129 -12.49 -16.36 -5.63
N ILE A 130 -13.63 -17.08 -5.57
CA ILE A 130 -14.52 -17.09 -4.40
C ILE A 130 -13.81 -17.59 -3.13
N ASN A 131 -12.82 -18.48 -3.25
CA ASN A 131 -12.10 -19.02 -2.09
C ASN A 131 -11.18 -17.98 -1.46
N LEU A 132 -10.88 -16.87 -2.14
CA LEU A 132 -10.04 -15.78 -1.63
C LEU A 132 -10.83 -14.71 -0.86
N TYR A 133 -12.13 -14.93 -0.63
CA TYR A 133 -13.01 -13.96 0.02
C TYR A 133 -12.49 -13.50 1.40
N TYR A 134 -11.78 -14.36 2.13
CA TYR A 134 -11.26 -14.02 3.45
C TYR A 134 -10.16 -12.94 3.39
N TRP A 135 -9.29 -12.96 2.37
CA TRP A 135 -8.32 -11.89 2.16
C TRP A 135 -8.98 -10.58 1.75
N ALA A 136 -10.02 -10.65 0.91
CA ALA A 136 -10.82 -9.48 0.57
C ALA A 136 -11.55 -8.90 1.80
N LEU A 137 -12.11 -9.76 2.65
CA LEU A 137 -12.76 -9.34 3.89
C LEU A 137 -11.77 -8.66 4.83
N ILE A 138 -10.56 -9.20 5.00
CA ILE A 138 -9.48 -8.56 5.79
C ILE A 138 -9.15 -7.18 5.20
N ALA A 139 -8.94 -7.07 3.89
CA ALA A 139 -8.62 -5.80 3.25
C ALA A 139 -9.74 -4.76 3.42
N ILE A 140 -11.01 -5.17 3.31
CA ILE A 140 -12.18 -4.32 3.56
C ILE A 140 -12.23 -3.88 5.03
N LEU A 141 -12.09 -4.81 5.97
CA LEU A 141 -12.13 -4.52 7.41
C LEU A 141 -11.01 -3.55 7.82
N VAL A 142 -9.79 -3.75 7.32
CA VAL A 142 -8.67 -2.83 7.57
C VAL A 142 -8.97 -1.46 6.96
N SER A 143 -9.49 -1.40 5.72
CA SER A 143 -9.84 -0.14 5.06
C SER A 143 -10.92 0.64 5.83
N VAL A 144 -11.96 -0.05 6.30
CA VAL A 144 -13.01 0.54 7.15
C VAL A 144 -12.44 0.99 8.49
N ALA A 145 -11.58 0.20 9.13
CA ALA A 145 -10.96 0.55 10.40
C ALA A 145 -10.13 1.84 10.29
N PHE A 146 -9.30 1.96 9.25
CA PHE A 146 -8.51 3.18 8.99
C PHE A 146 -9.37 4.37 8.57
N MET A 147 -10.42 4.15 7.77
CA MET A 147 -11.39 5.20 7.45
C MET A 147 -12.04 5.76 8.72
N LEU A 148 -12.55 4.89 9.59
CA LEU A 148 -13.19 5.28 10.85
C LEU A 148 -12.20 5.91 11.82
N TYR A 149 -10.97 5.39 11.88
CA TYR A 149 -9.88 5.98 12.66
C TYR A 149 -9.56 7.40 12.16
N GLY A 150 -9.40 7.58 10.85
CA GLY A 150 -9.13 8.87 10.21
C GLY A 150 -10.23 9.90 10.48
N LEU A 151 -11.49 9.49 10.41
CA LEU A 151 -12.64 10.33 10.76
C LEU A 151 -12.63 10.73 12.25
N LYS A 152 -12.38 9.78 13.16
CA LYS A 152 -12.37 10.03 14.62
C LYS A 152 -11.20 10.89 15.07
N LYS A 153 -10.03 10.74 14.45
CA LYS A 153 -8.79 11.43 14.84
C LYS A 153 -8.46 12.64 13.97
N LYS A 154 -9.29 12.97 12.99
CA LYS A 154 -9.02 13.99 11.96
C LYS A 154 -7.68 13.74 11.25
N ASP A 155 -7.36 12.47 11.03
CA ASP A 155 -6.19 12.04 10.27
C ASP A 155 -6.63 11.84 8.82
N GLU A 156 -6.25 12.80 7.98
CA GLU A 156 -6.66 12.86 6.57
C GLU A 156 -6.05 11.72 5.76
N VAL A 157 -4.78 11.40 6.01
CA VAL A 157 -4.08 10.30 5.34
C VAL A 157 -4.77 8.97 5.63
N ALA A 158 -5.06 8.67 6.91
CA ALA A 158 -5.79 7.44 7.27
C ALA A 158 -7.17 7.36 6.61
N ARG A 159 -7.90 8.48 6.60
CA ARG A 159 -9.24 8.58 6.03
C ARG A 159 -9.20 8.33 4.52
N GLU A 160 -8.31 9.01 3.81
CA GLU A 160 -8.20 8.96 2.35
C GLU A 160 -7.73 7.59 1.86
N PHE A 161 -6.70 7.01 2.47
CA PHE A 161 -6.28 5.65 2.16
C PHE A 161 -7.41 4.65 2.45
N GLY A 162 -8.07 4.75 3.61
CA GLY A 162 -9.18 3.88 3.97
C GLY A 162 -10.34 3.94 2.97
N ILE A 163 -10.79 5.14 2.58
CA ILE A 163 -11.87 5.32 1.59
C ILE A 163 -11.43 4.81 0.21
N THR A 164 -10.22 5.18 -0.23
CA THR A 164 -9.72 4.86 -1.57
C THR A 164 -9.57 3.36 -1.73
N PHE A 165 -8.92 2.68 -0.79
CA PHE A 165 -8.73 1.23 -0.87
C PHE A 165 -10.01 0.45 -0.58
N LEU A 166 -10.96 0.99 0.18
CA LEU A 166 -12.29 0.41 0.29
C LEU A 166 -13.00 0.40 -1.08
N LEU A 167 -12.99 1.53 -1.79
CA LEU A 167 -13.56 1.62 -3.14
C LEU A 167 -12.84 0.69 -4.12
N ILE A 168 -11.50 0.70 -4.14
CA ILE A 168 -10.70 -0.20 -4.98
C ILE A 168 -11.08 -1.66 -4.72
N ASN A 169 -11.20 -2.08 -3.46
CA ASN A 169 -11.58 -3.46 -3.12
C ASN A 169 -12.99 -3.81 -3.61
N ILE A 170 -13.96 -2.91 -3.41
CA ILE A 170 -15.34 -3.10 -3.89
C ILE A 170 -15.36 -3.24 -5.41
N TYR A 171 -14.68 -2.36 -6.15
CA TYR A 171 -14.63 -2.43 -7.61
C TYR A 171 -13.84 -3.63 -8.13
N THR A 172 -12.80 -4.06 -7.40
CA THR A 172 -12.07 -5.29 -7.71
C THR A 172 -13.02 -6.48 -7.59
N ARG A 173 -13.80 -6.59 -6.51
CA ARG A 173 -14.79 -7.66 -6.34
C ARG A 173 -15.94 -7.57 -7.35
N TYR A 174 -16.38 -6.36 -7.67
CA TYR A 174 -17.36 -6.12 -8.73
C TYR A 174 -16.87 -6.74 -10.05
N ALA A 175 -15.63 -6.43 -10.47
CA ALA A 175 -15.05 -7.02 -11.67
C ALA A 175 -14.92 -8.55 -11.55
N GLU A 176 -14.33 -9.05 -10.46
CA GLU A 176 -14.09 -10.49 -10.28
C GLU A 176 -15.37 -11.34 -10.28
N TYR A 177 -16.44 -10.86 -9.66
CA TYR A 177 -17.67 -11.64 -9.51
C TYR A 177 -18.69 -11.39 -10.61
N LEU A 178 -18.72 -10.21 -11.24
CA LEU A 178 -19.75 -9.88 -12.22
C LEU A 178 -19.25 -10.01 -13.66
N TRP A 179 -17.95 -9.99 -13.91
CA TRP A 179 -17.41 -10.01 -15.28
C TRP A 179 -17.94 -11.19 -16.11
N GLU A 180 -17.95 -12.41 -15.58
CA GLU A 180 -18.45 -13.59 -16.29
C GLU A 180 -19.93 -13.91 -16.01
N ASN A 181 -20.51 -13.31 -14.96
CA ASN A 181 -21.84 -13.70 -14.47
C ASN A 181 -22.99 -12.81 -14.97
N ILE A 182 -22.70 -11.64 -15.56
CA ILE A 182 -23.73 -10.75 -16.13
C ILE A 182 -23.42 -10.32 -17.56
N ASN A 183 -24.44 -9.85 -18.28
CA ASN A 183 -24.27 -9.28 -19.61
C ASN A 183 -23.32 -8.07 -19.59
N LYS A 184 -22.39 -7.99 -20.56
CA LYS A 184 -21.38 -6.93 -20.63
C LYS A 184 -22.00 -5.52 -20.70
N THR A 185 -23.14 -5.35 -21.37
CA THR A 185 -23.87 -4.08 -21.39
C THR A 185 -24.33 -3.67 -20.00
N LEU A 186 -24.90 -4.61 -19.24
CA LEU A 186 -25.33 -4.35 -17.86
C LEU A 186 -24.13 -4.05 -16.96
N PHE A 187 -23.03 -4.79 -17.14
CA PHE A 187 -21.78 -4.56 -16.41
C PHE A 187 -21.25 -3.13 -16.62
N PHE A 188 -21.16 -2.68 -17.87
CA PHE A 188 -20.69 -1.32 -18.15
C PHE A 188 -21.71 -0.25 -17.75
N ALA A 189 -23.01 -0.52 -17.83
CA ALA A 189 -24.06 0.40 -17.38
C ALA A 189 -23.98 0.66 -15.88
N ILE A 190 -23.87 -0.40 -15.06
CA ILE A 190 -23.73 -0.27 -13.59
C ILE A 190 -22.43 0.46 -13.25
N LEU A 191 -21.32 0.09 -13.89
CA LEU A 191 -20.03 0.75 -13.68
C LEU A 191 -20.10 2.24 -14.01
N GLY A 192 -20.64 2.59 -15.17
CA GLY A 192 -20.81 3.97 -15.62
C GLY A 192 -21.71 4.79 -14.68
N LEU A 193 -22.86 4.23 -14.27
CA LEU A 193 -23.75 4.88 -13.31
C LEU A 193 -23.07 5.10 -11.96
N SER A 194 -22.27 4.13 -11.49
CA SER A 194 -21.56 4.26 -10.22
C SER A 194 -20.53 5.41 -10.25
N PHE A 195 -19.72 5.52 -11.31
CA PHE A 195 -18.76 6.59 -11.46
C PHE A 195 -19.43 7.95 -11.65
N TRP A 196 -20.54 7.99 -12.40
CA TRP A 196 -21.32 9.21 -12.56
C TRP A 196 -21.87 9.72 -11.21
N LEU A 197 -22.40 8.83 -10.37
CA LEU A 197 -22.90 9.19 -9.04
C LEU A 197 -21.79 9.68 -8.10
N ILE A 198 -20.63 9.01 -8.10
CA ILE A 198 -19.47 9.42 -7.29
C ILE A 198 -18.95 10.77 -7.78
N GLY A 199 -18.79 10.95 -9.10
CA GLY A 199 -18.33 12.20 -9.70
C GLY A 199 -19.25 13.37 -9.38
N ARG A 200 -20.57 13.18 -9.51
CA ARG A 200 -21.56 14.22 -9.19
C ARG A 200 -21.53 14.63 -7.72
N LYS A 201 -21.28 13.69 -6.79
CA LYS A 201 -21.11 14.01 -5.37
C LYS A 201 -19.82 14.77 -5.11
N ALA A 202 -18.72 14.37 -5.74
CA ALA A 202 -17.44 15.07 -5.64
C ALA A 202 -17.54 16.51 -6.17
N GLU A 203 -18.18 16.70 -7.32
CA GLU A 203 -18.41 18.03 -7.92
C GLU A 203 -19.26 18.94 -7.00
N LYS A 204 -20.30 18.38 -6.37
CA LYS A 204 -21.12 19.14 -5.42
C LYS A 204 -20.30 19.64 -4.22
N ILE A 205 -19.39 18.82 -3.70
CA ILE A 205 -18.50 19.22 -2.59
C ILE A 205 -17.55 20.33 -3.06
N TRP A 206 -16.95 20.18 -4.23
CA TRP A 206 -16.04 21.18 -4.82
C TRP A 206 -16.72 22.54 -5.05
N ASN A 207 -17.96 22.53 -5.55
CA ASN A 207 -18.73 23.75 -5.79
C ASN A 207 -19.13 24.47 -4.49
N LEU A 208 -19.32 23.73 -3.39
CA LEU A 208 -19.60 24.33 -2.07
C LEU A 208 -18.38 25.03 -1.47
N ASP A 209 -17.19 24.43 -1.60
CA ASP A 209 -15.95 25.04 -1.09
C ASP A 209 -15.54 26.26 -1.90
N SER A 210 -15.66 26.22 -3.23
CA SER A 210 -15.40 27.38 -4.09
C SER A 210 -16.37 28.54 -3.87
N SER A 211 -17.64 28.26 -3.54
CA SER A 211 -18.61 29.29 -3.16
C SER A 211 -18.29 29.92 -1.80
N LYS A 212 -17.80 29.15 -0.82
CA LYS A 212 -17.37 29.68 0.49
C LYS A 212 -16.10 30.51 0.37
N ALA A 213 -15.14 30.10 -0.46
CA ALA A 213 -13.91 30.84 -0.71
C ALA A 213 -14.12 32.18 -1.42
N LYS A 214 -15.20 32.33 -2.20
CA LYS A 214 -15.61 33.61 -2.81
C LYS A 214 -16.38 34.55 -1.87
N ALA A 215 -16.90 34.03 -0.76
CA ALA A 215 -17.73 34.78 0.19
C ALA A 215 -16.95 35.24 1.44
N ALA A 216 -15.69 34.82 1.58
CA ALA A 216 -14.74 35.27 2.59
C ALA A 216 -13.75 36.25 1.97
#